data_AF-A0A501X1D7-F1
#
_entry.id   AF-A0A501X1D7-F1
#
_cell.length_a   1.000
_cell.length_b   1.000
_cell.length_c   1.000
_cell.angle_alpha   90.00
_cell.angle_beta   90.00
_cell.angle_gamma   90.00
#
_symmetry.space_group_name_H-M   'P 1'
#
loop_
_entity.id
_entity.type
_entity.pdbx_description
1 polymer ?
#
loop_
_entity_poly.entity_id
_entity_poly.type
_entity_poly.pdbx_seq_one_letter_code
_entity_poly.pdbx_strand_id
1 'polypeptide(L)'
;MPHPFDTASFLSVWYWALTVLVWTLVTWRVLGVPHDMLLRAARLPEVSARVDTLAHIAAERIEGVAGAAGIALATLAGFCLAVLAVLGFLFQVELARALTPLALPLCLIGATTARLAIRVRAADLRGEPLRRLLSRHRAWNQTVAVLAMFAAALLAALQQPVHFPR
;
A
#
# COMPACT_ATOMS: atom_id res chain seq x y z
N MET A 1 -12.22 23.35 -27.18
CA MET A 1 -10.96 22.61 -26.97
C MET A 1 -11.14 21.79 -25.71
N PRO A 2 -10.89 20.46 -25.71
CA PRO A 2 -10.94 19.69 -24.48
C PRO A 2 -9.82 20.19 -23.56
N HIS A 3 -10.17 20.63 -22.36
CA HIS A 3 -9.19 20.99 -21.35
C HIS A 3 -8.50 19.69 -20.89
N PRO A 4 -7.17 19.66 -20.70
CA PRO A 4 -6.44 18.46 -20.25
C PRO A 4 -6.80 17.99 -18.83
N PHE A 5 -7.76 18.66 -18.18
CA PHE A 5 -8.36 18.33 -16.90
C PHE A 5 -9.87 18.12 -17.06
N ASP A 6 -10.29 17.23 -17.97
CA ASP A 6 -11.64 16.69 -17.90
C ASP A 6 -11.76 15.86 -16.61
N THR A 7 -12.55 16.40 -15.69
CA THR A 7 -12.75 15.99 -14.30
C THR A 7 -13.59 14.71 -14.14
N ALA A 8 -13.48 13.76 -15.08
CA ALA A 8 -13.91 12.38 -14.83
C ALA A 8 -12.76 11.68 -14.09
N SER A 9 -12.84 11.66 -12.75
CA SER A 9 -11.76 11.23 -11.85
C SER A 9 -11.24 9.81 -12.13
N PHE A 10 -12.06 8.92 -12.72
CA PHE A 10 -11.64 7.56 -13.06
C PHE A 10 -11.06 7.37 -14.46
N LEU A 11 -11.45 8.24 -15.42
CA LEU A 11 -11.03 8.16 -16.82
C LEU A 11 -9.79 9.01 -17.11
N SER A 12 -9.41 9.89 -16.18
CA SER A 12 -8.21 10.68 -16.31
C SER A 12 -6.96 9.78 -16.31
N VAL A 13 -6.12 9.92 -17.34
CA VAL A 13 -4.79 9.29 -17.39
C VAL A 13 -3.98 9.59 -16.12
N TRP A 14 -4.19 10.77 -15.52
CA TRP A 14 -3.52 11.17 -14.29
C TRP A 14 -3.87 10.30 -13.09
N TYR A 15 -5.11 9.84 -12.97
CA TYR A 15 -5.52 8.93 -11.90
C TYR A 15 -4.75 7.61 -11.99
N TRP A 16 -4.65 7.04 -13.20
CA TRP A 16 -3.92 5.81 -13.43
C TRP A 16 -2.40 5.99 -13.28
N ALA A 17 -1.84 7.10 -13.74
CA ALA A 17 -0.44 7.45 -13.52
C ALA A 17 -0.11 7.55 -12.03
N LEU A 18 -0.94 8.25 -11.25
CA LEU A 18 -0.78 8.36 -9.79
C LEU A 18 -0.93 7.00 -9.12
N THR A 19 -1.93 6.21 -9.51
CA THR A 19 -2.19 4.88 -8.97
C THR A 19 -0.97 3.97 -9.20
N VAL A 20 -0.47 3.88 -10.43
CA VAL A 20 0.73 3.09 -10.77
C VAL A 20 1.94 3.60 -9.99
N LEU A 21 2.15 4.91 -9.91
CA LEU A 21 3.26 5.50 -9.17
C LEU A 21 3.21 5.15 -7.67
N VAL A 22 2.06 5.34 -7.03
CA VAL A 22 1.84 5.02 -5.61
C VAL A 22 2.09 3.53 -5.36
N TRP A 23 1.50 2.66 -6.17
CA TRP A 23 1.69 1.21 -6.04
C TRP A 23 3.13 0.77 -6.29
N THR A 24 3.84 1.41 -7.22
CA THR A 24 5.27 1.16 -7.46
C THR A 24 6.10 1.52 -6.23
N LEU A 25 5.86 2.70 -5.63
CA LEU A 25 6.58 3.15 -4.45
C LEU A 25 6.34 2.23 -3.23
N VAL A 26 5.09 1.80 -3.04
CA VAL A 26 4.69 0.96 -1.90
C VAL A 26 5.20 -0.47 -2.02
N THR A 27 5.31 -1.01 -3.24
CA THR A 27 5.75 -2.39 -3.48
C THR A 27 7.27 -2.54 -3.64
N TRP A 28 8.00 -1.44 -3.94
CA TRP A 28 9.45 -1.50 -4.15
C TRP A 28 10.20 -2.01 -2.92
N ARG A 29 9.90 -1.48 -1.72
CA ARG A 29 10.66 -1.79 -0.49
C ARG A 29 9.76 -2.42 0.57
N VAL A 30 10.23 -3.52 1.17
CA VAL A 30 9.51 -4.20 2.26
C VAL A 30 10.32 -4.07 3.54
N LEU A 31 9.73 -3.41 4.54
CA LEU A 31 10.37 -3.12 5.83
C LEU A 31 11.77 -2.50 5.66
N GLY A 32 11.91 -1.55 4.72
CA GLY A 32 13.17 -0.87 4.43
C GLY A 32 14.17 -1.67 3.59
N VAL A 33 13.95 -2.96 3.35
CA VAL A 33 14.87 -3.83 2.61
C VAL A 33 14.53 -3.88 1.11
N PRO A 34 15.51 -3.59 0.22
CA PRO A 34 15.39 -3.82 -1.22
C PRO A 34 15.30 -5.30 -1.58
N HIS A 35 14.50 -5.65 -2.58
CA HIS A 35 14.26 -7.05 -2.95
C HIS A 35 15.45 -7.75 -3.58
N ASP A 36 16.24 -7.04 -4.37
CA ASP A 36 17.50 -7.52 -4.92
C ASP A 36 18.46 -7.98 -3.82
N MET A 37 18.49 -7.28 -2.68
CA MET A 37 19.25 -7.69 -1.51
C MET A 37 18.67 -8.96 -0.87
N LEU A 38 17.35 -9.12 -0.82
CA LEU A 38 16.71 -10.33 -0.29
C LEU A 38 17.09 -11.58 -1.09
N LEU A 39 17.12 -11.47 -2.42
CA LEU A 39 17.51 -12.57 -3.32
C LEU A 39 19.00 -12.93 -3.15
N ARG A 40 19.86 -11.91 -2.98
CA ARG A 40 21.31 -12.09 -2.79
C ARG A 40 21.65 -12.61 -1.40
N ALA A 41 20.87 -12.26 -0.38
CA ALA A 41 21.08 -12.69 1.01
C ALA A 41 21.00 -14.21 1.21
N ALA A 42 20.34 -14.93 0.31
CA ALA A 42 20.33 -16.39 0.33
C ALA A 42 21.69 -17.02 -0.05
N ARG A 43 22.53 -16.29 -0.80
CA ARG A 43 23.81 -16.79 -1.34
C ARG A 43 25.03 -16.12 -0.72
N LEU A 44 24.88 -14.89 -0.22
CA LEU A 44 25.96 -14.05 0.29
C LEU A 44 25.74 -13.72 1.78
N PRO A 45 26.60 -14.23 2.70
CA PRO A 45 26.47 -14.00 4.15
C PRO A 45 26.54 -12.51 4.53
N GLU A 46 27.42 -11.75 3.87
CA GLU A 46 27.59 -10.31 4.06
C GLU A 46 26.31 -9.52 3.72
N VAL A 47 25.58 -9.93 2.68
CA VAL A 47 24.31 -9.31 2.29
C VAL A 47 23.23 -9.69 3.29
N SER A 48 23.24 -10.93 3.80
CA SER A 48 22.30 -11.36 4.83
C SER A 48 22.42 -10.53 6.11
N ALA A 49 23.64 -10.30 6.60
CA ALA A 49 23.85 -9.47 7.80
C ALA A 49 23.35 -8.03 7.59
N ARG A 50 23.54 -7.48 6.39
CA ARG A 50 23.04 -6.14 6.02
C ARG A 50 21.51 -6.10 5.94
N VAL A 51 20.87 -7.14 5.38
CA VAL A 51 19.41 -7.27 5.35
C VAL A 51 18.83 -7.28 6.75
N ASP A 52 19.41 -8.09 7.65
CA ASP A 52 18.96 -8.16 9.04
C ASP A 52 19.08 -6.80 9.72
N THR A 53 20.22 -6.12 9.56
CA THR A 53 20.45 -4.78 10.13
C THR A 53 19.42 -3.77 9.62
N LEU A 54 19.19 -3.71 8.31
CA LEU A 54 18.23 -2.78 7.71
C LEU A 54 16.80 -3.05 8.17
N ALA A 55 16.40 -4.33 8.24
CA ALA A 55 15.07 -4.73 8.68
C ALA A 55 14.83 -4.34 10.15
N HIS A 56 15.83 -4.54 11.02
CA HIS A 56 15.73 -4.18 12.44
C HIS A 56 15.68 -2.67 12.67
N ILE A 57 16.49 -1.88 11.95
CA ILE A 57 16.42 -0.40 12.01
C ILE A 57 15.04 0.10 11.56
N ALA A 58 14.51 -0.45 10.45
CA ALA A 58 13.19 -0.09 9.97
C ALA A 58 12.09 -0.51 10.95
N ALA A 59 12.21 -1.69 11.55
CA ALA A 59 11.25 -2.18 12.54
C ALA A 59 11.23 -1.32 13.80
N GLU A 60 12.40 -0.91 14.31
CA GLU A 60 12.51 -0.03 15.47
C GLU A 60 11.86 1.34 15.23
N ARG A 61 12.07 1.93 14.05
CA ARG A 61 11.43 3.20 13.68
C ARG A 61 9.90 3.07 13.62
N ILE A 62 9.41 1.99 13.03
CA ILE A 62 7.96 1.76 12.89
C ILE A 62 7.34 1.46 14.25
N GLU A 63 7.99 0.64 15.08
CA GLU A 63 7.58 0.34 16.44
C GLU A 63 7.51 1.61 17.30
N GLY A 64 8.51 2.50 17.20
CA GLY A 64 8.51 3.78 17.91
C GLY A 64 7.34 4.68 17.52
N VAL A 65 7.05 4.81 16.22
CA VAL A 65 5.89 5.57 15.74
C VAL A 65 4.57 4.91 16.14
N ALA A 66 4.48 3.59 16.02
CA ALA A 66 3.28 2.83 16.38
C ALA A 66 2.99 2.89 17.88
N GLY A 67 4.01 2.84 18.73
CA GLY A 67 3.89 2.98 20.17
C GLY A 67 3.45 4.39 20.60
N ALA A 68 4.02 5.43 19.99
CA ALA A 68 3.72 6.81 20.36
C ALA A 68 2.39 7.33 19.78
N ALA A 69 2.10 7.00 18.52
CA ALA A 69 1.00 7.60 17.76
C ALA A 69 0.11 6.59 17.03
N GLY A 70 0.33 5.28 17.18
CA GLY A 70 -0.33 4.25 16.38
C GLY A 70 -1.86 4.28 16.50
N ILE A 71 -2.41 4.47 17.70
CA ILE A 71 -3.86 4.58 17.91
C ILE A 71 -4.40 5.85 17.22
N ALA A 72 -3.76 7.00 17.45
CA ALA A 72 -4.17 8.27 16.85
C ALA A 72 -4.14 8.22 15.32
N LEU A 73 -3.07 7.66 14.74
CA LEU A 73 -2.94 7.45 13.30
C LEU A 73 -3.99 6.48 12.75
N ALA A 74 -4.27 5.38 13.46
CA ALA A 74 -5.28 4.41 13.04
C ALA A 74 -6.70 5.01 13.10
N THR A 75 -7.02 5.78 14.14
CA THR A 75 -8.30 6.48 14.26
C THR A 75 -8.46 7.53 13.17
N LEU A 76 -7.43 8.35 12.92
CA LEU A 76 -7.45 9.36 11.86
C LEU A 76 -7.59 8.72 10.49
N ALA A 77 -6.82 7.67 10.20
CA ALA A 77 -6.91 6.93 8.94
C ALA A 77 -8.30 6.32 8.75
N GLY A 78 -8.85 5.68 9.80
CA GLY A 78 -10.20 5.11 9.77
C GLY A 78 -11.28 6.17 9.54
N PHE A 79 -11.18 7.32 10.21
CA PHE A 79 -12.08 8.45 10.00
C PHE A 79 -12.02 8.97 8.55
N CYS A 80 -10.82 9.24 8.02
CA CYS A 80 -10.65 9.67 6.65
C CYS A 80 -11.19 8.66 5.63
N LEU A 81 -10.97 7.36 5.87
CA LEU A 81 -11.53 6.29 5.02
C LEU A 81 -13.06 6.26 5.07
N ALA A 82 -13.66 6.43 6.26
CA ALA A 82 -15.11 6.48 6.41
C ALA A 82 -15.69 7.70 5.68
N VAL A 83 -15.06 8.87 5.81
CA VAL A 83 -15.46 10.09 5.08
C VAL A 83 -15.36 9.88 3.57
N LEU A 84 -14.27 9.32 3.07
CA LEU A 84 -14.11 9.01 1.64
C LEU A 84 -15.18 8.02 1.16
N ALA A 85 -15.49 6.99 1.94
CA ALA A 85 -16.52 6.02 1.59
C ALA A 85 -17.92 6.66 1.57
N VAL A 86 -18.25 7.49 2.56
CA VAL A 86 -19.55 8.19 2.61
C VAL A 86 -19.68 9.17 1.45
N LEU A 87 -18.68 10.05 1.25
CA LEU A 87 -18.70 11.01 0.15
C LEU A 87 -18.74 10.31 -1.22
N GLY A 88 -17.95 9.25 -1.36
CA GLY A 88 -17.90 8.48 -2.59
C GLY A 88 -19.22 7.77 -2.85
N PHE A 89 -19.63 6.85 -2.00
CA PHE A 89 -20.72 5.94 -2.30
C PHE A 89 -22.11 6.54 -2.06
N LEU A 90 -22.31 7.30 -0.97
CA LEU A 90 -23.62 7.87 -0.64
C LEU A 90 -23.86 9.19 -1.39
N PHE A 91 -22.90 10.12 -1.32
CA PHE A 91 -23.02 11.43 -1.98
C PHE A 91 -22.62 11.43 -3.46
N GLN A 92 -22.23 10.27 -4.01
CA GLN A 92 -21.87 10.09 -5.42
C GLN A 92 -20.71 11.01 -5.87
N VAL A 93 -19.84 11.44 -4.94
CA VAL A 93 -18.68 12.28 -5.26
C VAL A 93 -17.63 11.43 -5.99
N GLU A 94 -17.42 11.70 -7.27
CA GLU A 94 -16.57 10.87 -8.14
C GLU A 94 -15.12 10.78 -7.64
N LEU A 95 -14.55 11.90 -7.19
CA LEU A 95 -13.19 11.94 -6.64
C LEU A 95 -13.05 11.06 -5.40
N ALA A 96 -14.02 11.12 -4.47
CA ALA A 96 -13.99 10.34 -3.25
C ALA A 96 -14.14 8.83 -3.54
N ARG A 97 -14.96 8.47 -4.54
CA ARG A 97 -15.03 7.09 -5.04
C ARG A 97 -13.70 6.61 -5.61
N ALA A 98 -12.99 7.45 -6.37
CA ALA A 98 -11.70 7.09 -6.97
C ALA A 98 -10.59 6.94 -5.93
N LEU A 99 -10.60 7.79 -4.90
CA LEU A 99 -9.62 7.74 -3.82
C LEU A 99 -9.85 6.57 -2.86
N THR A 100 -11.09 6.10 -2.68
CA THR A 100 -11.38 5.00 -1.75
C THR A 100 -10.63 3.69 -2.05
N PRO A 101 -10.64 3.12 -3.28
CA PRO A 101 -9.91 1.90 -3.62
C PRO A 101 -8.39 2.09 -3.61
N LEU A 102 -7.89 3.33 -3.64
CA LEU A 102 -6.47 3.63 -3.46
C LEU A 102 -6.11 3.70 -1.97
N ALA A 103 -6.86 4.46 -1.18
CA ALA A 103 -6.56 4.75 0.22
C ALA A 103 -6.75 3.53 1.14
N LEU A 104 -7.82 2.77 0.95
CA LEU A 104 -8.16 1.62 1.81
C LEU A 104 -7.05 0.56 1.87
N PRO A 105 -6.53 0.06 0.74
CA PRO A 105 -5.47 -0.95 0.78
C PRO A 105 -4.11 -0.37 1.20
N LEU A 106 -3.86 0.93 1.04
CA LEU A 106 -2.69 1.59 1.64
C LEU A 106 -2.72 1.54 3.16
N CYS A 107 -3.89 1.84 3.77
CA CYS A 107 -4.06 1.71 5.22
C CYS A 107 -3.87 0.27 5.69
N LEU A 108 -4.36 -0.71 4.92
CA LEU A 108 -4.16 -2.13 5.21
C LEU A 108 -2.67 -2.51 5.20
N ILE A 109 -1.91 -2.09 4.18
CA ILE A 109 -0.46 -2.34 4.10
C ILE A 109 0.29 -1.66 5.25
N GLY A 110 -0.08 -0.42 5.60
CA GLY A 110 0.49 0.27 6.75
C GLY A 110 0.31 -0.52 8.05
N ALA A 111 -0.92 -0.99 8.30
CA ALA A 111 -1.23 -1.78 9.49
C ALA A 111 -0.51 -3.13 9.53
N THR A 112 -0.47 -3.88 8.42
CA THR A 112 0.24 -5.16 8.38
C THR A 112 1.75 -4.98 8.48
N THR A 113 2.30 -3.89 7.93
CA THR A 113 3.73 -3.57 8.04
C THR A 113 4.11 -3.18 9.47
N ALA A 114 3.25 -2.45 10.19
CA ALA A 114 3.44 -2.17 11.61
C ALA A 114 3.40 -3.46 12.46
N ARG A 115 2.43 -4.35 12.21
CA ARG A 115 2.36 -5.66 12.88
C ARG A 115 3.60 -6.52 12.59
N LEU A 116 4.09 -6.48 11.36
CA LEU A 116 5.32 -7.17 10.96
C LEU A 116 6.52 -6.61 11.75
N ALA A 117 6.68 -5.30 11.83
CA ALA A 117 7.76 -4.65 12.57
C ALA A 117 7.77 -5.09 14.05
N ILE A 118 6.62 -5.00 14.71
CA ILE A 118 6.45 -5.42 16.11
C ILE A 118 6.80 -6.91 16.26
N ARG A 119 6.36 -7.78 15.34
CA ARG A 119 6.65 -9.21 15.38
C ARG A 119 8.14 -9.52 15.20
N VAL A 120 8.82 -8.82 14.27
CA VAL A 120 10.26 -8.98 14.03
C VAL A 120 11.05 -8.61 15.28
N ARG A 121 10.65 -7.52 15.96
CA ARG A 121 11.27 -7.04 17.19
C ARG A 121 11.01 -7.97 18.37
N ALA A 122 9.76 -8.37 18.60
CA ALA A 122 9.37 -9.22 19.72
C ALA A 122 10.01 -10.62 19.67
N ALA A 123 10.22 -11.18 18.48
CA ALA A 123 10.81 -12.50 18.30
C ALA A 123 12.29 -12.48 17.88
N ASP A 124 12.93 -11.30 17.86
CA ASP A 124 14.31 -11.04 17.37
C ASP A 124 14.66 -11.88 16.12
N LEU A 125 13.77 -11.86 15.12
CA LEU A 125 13.92 -12.70 13.94
C LEU A 125 15.15 -12.27 13.15
N ARG A 126 16.02 -13.23 12.78
CA ARG A 126 17.26 -13.01 12.02
C ARG A 126 17.50 -14.11 11.00
N GLY A 127 18.29 -13.83 9.96
CA GLY A 127 18.63 -14.80 8.94
C GLY A 127 17.42 -15.37 8.21
N GLU A 128 17.39 -16.69 7.99
CA GLU A 128 16.38 -17.36 7.18
C GLU A 128 14.91 -17.15 7.63
N PRO A 129 14.53 -17.24 8.92
CA PRO A 129 13.14 -16.97 9.32
C PRO A 129 12.71 -15.53 9.03
N LEU A 130 13.60 -14.54 9.19
CA LEU A 130 13.32 -13.14 8.84
C LEU A 130 13.13 -12.99 7.32
N ARG A 131 14.05 -13.56 6.51
CA ARG A 131 13.96 -13.51 5.04
C ARG A 131 12.66 -14.09 4.51
N ARG A 132 12.25 -15.26 5.02
CA ARG A 132 10.97 -15.90 4.65
C ARG A 132 9.75 -15.06 5.03
N LEU A 133 9.82 -14.37 6.16
CA LEU A 133 8.74 -13.49 6.59
C LEU A 133 8.64 -12.25 5.68
N LEU A 134 9.78 -11.62 5.37
CA LEU A 134 9.85 -10.47 4.46
C LEU A 134 9.39 -10.82 3.04
N SER A 135 9.76 -11.99 2.52
CA SER A 135 9.32 -12.44 1.19
C SER A 135 7.82 -12.72 1.14
N ARG A 136 7.25 -13.32 2.18
CA ARG A 136 5.78 -13.51 2.31
C ARG A 136 5.05 -12.17 2.41
N HIS A 137 5.56 -11.23 3.19
CA HIS A 137 4.95 -9.90 3.32
C HIS A 137 4.98 -9.13 2.00
N ARG A 138 6.04 -9.29 1.21
CA ARG A 138 6.09 -8.76 -0.16
C ARG A 138 5.00 -9.35 -1.04
N ALA A 139 4.86 -10.68 -1.05
CA ALA A 139 3.84 -11.35 -1.84
C ALA A 139 2.45 -10.84 -1.44
N TRP A 140 2.21 -10.67 -0.15
CA TRP A 140 0.99 -10.05 0.37
C TRP A 140 0.78 -8.62 -0.16
N ASN A 141 1.78 -7.74 -0.07
CA ASN A 141 1.68 -6.37 -0.58
C ASN A 141 1.40 -6.35 -2.09
N GLN A 142 2.01 -7.26 -2.86
CA GLN A 142 1.76 -7.40 -4.30
C GLN A 142 0.33 -7.84 -4.58
N THR A 143 -0.18 -8.84 -3.86
CA THR A 143 -1.57 -9.30 -3.99
C THR A 143 -2.55 -8.17 -3.67
N VAL A 144 -2.30 -7.42 -2.59
CA VAL A 144 -3.12 -6.27 -2.22
C VAL A 144 -3.09 -5.20 -3.32
N ALA A 145 -1.92 -4.90 -3.90
CA ALA A 145 -1.78 -3.95 -4.99
C ALA A 145 -2.59 -4.37 -6.23
N VAL A 146 -2.47 -5.64 -6.65
CA VAL A 146 -3.22 -6.18 -7.79
C VAL A 146 -4.72 -6.14 -7.54
N LEU A 147 -5.17 -6.55 -6.35
CA LEU A 147 -6.58 -6.50 -5.97
C LEU A 147 -7.11 -5.06 -5.92
N ALA A 148 -6.30 -4.11 -5.44
CA ALA A 148 -6.66 -2.70 -5.41
C ALA A 148 -6.80 -2.11 -6.81
N MET A 149 -5.84 -2.37 -7.70
CA MET A 149 -5.91 -1.94 -9.10
C MET A 149 -7.10 -2.57 -9.81
N PHE A 150 -7.39 -3.85 -9.55
CA PHE A 150 -8.55 -4.53 -10.11
C PHE A 150 -9.86 -3.92 -9.59
N ALA A 151 -9.98 -3.65 -8.29
CA ALA A 151 -11.15 -3.00 -7.71
C ALA A 151 -11.35 -1.59 -8.27
N ALA A 152 -10.26 -0.82 -8.43
CA ALA A 152 -10.29 0.49 -9.09
C ALA A 152 -10.79 0.40 -10.54
N ALA A 153 -10.30 -0.58 -11.31
CA ALA A 153 -10.74 -0.81 -12.68
C ALA A 153 -12.21 -1.21 -12.77
N LEU A 154 -12.67 -2.10 -11.88
CA LEU A 154 -14.07 -2.53 -11.81
C LEU A 154 -14.98 -1.35 -11.48
N LEU A 155 -14.63 -0.53 -10.48
CA LEU A 155 -15.39 0.66 -10.12
C LEU A 155 -15.44 1.68 -11.26
N ALA A 156 -14.34 1.86 -12.00
CA ALA A 156 -14.30 2.72 -13.18
C ALA A 156 -15.25 2.20 -14.28
N ALA A 157 -15.28 0.89 -14.51
CA ALA A 157 -16.15 0.26 -15.49
C ALA A 157 -17.64 0.37 -15.12
N LEU A 158 -17.98 0.14 -13.84
CA LEU A 158 -19.36 0.26 -13.33
C LEU A 158 -19.87 1.71 -13.36
N GLN A 159 -18.97 2.70 -13.36
CA GLN A 159 -19.32 4.11 -13.45
C GLN A 159 -19.49 4.62 -14.87
N GLN A 160 -19.07 3.88 -15.90
CA GLN A 160 -19.32 4.28 -17.28
C GLN A 160 -20.84 4.31 -17.51
N PRO A 161 -21.48 5.47 -17.75
CA PRO A 161 -22.82 5.46 -18.31
C PRO A 161 -22.68 4.87 -19.72
N VAL A 162 -23.30 3.72 -19.96
CA VAL A 162 -23.38 3.13 -21.30
C VAL A 162 -24.12 4.13 -22.20
N HIS A 163 -23.36 5.02 -22.85
CA HIS A 163 -23.86 5.88 -23.90
C HIS A 163 -24.13 4.99 -25.11
N PHE A 164 -25.35 4.46 -25.20
CA PHE A 164 -25.87 3.98 -26.47
C PHE A 164 -26.08 5.19 -27.38
N PRO A 165 -25.36 5.33 -28.50
CA PRO A 165 -25.74 6.31 -29.50
C PRO A 165 -27.12 5.92 -30.06
N ARG A 166 -28.08 6.85 -29.99
CA ARG A 166 -29.26 6.81 -30.86
C ARG A 166 -28.98 7.61 -32.11
#